data_AF-A0A0X3V8U8-F1
#
_entry.id   AF-A0A0X3V8U8-F1
#
_cell.length_a   1.000
_cell.length_b   1.000
_cell.length_c   1.000
_cell.angle_alpha   90.00
_cell.angle_beta   90.00
_cell.angle_gamma   90.00
#
_symmetry.space_group_name_H-M   'P 1'
#
loop_
_entity.id
_entity.type
_entity.pdbx_description
1 polymer ?
#
loop_
_entity_poly.entity_id
_entity_poly.type
_entity_poly.pdbx_seq_one_letter_code
_entity_poly.pdbx_strand_id
1 'polypeptide(L)' 'MAIDFLVVLRGYDRFAVDKLFTQAQDAVSSGSQLARTAARDALTGAEFGASLRGYDRAQVDLAVKIMADVLTRIP' A
#
# COMPACT_ATOMS: atom_id res chain seq x y z
N MET A 1 11.28 -1.45 4.34
CA MET A 1 11.17 -0.12 4.97
C MET A 1 9.75 -0.04 5.54
N ALA A 2 9.60 0.27 6.83
CA ALA A 2 8.27 0.48 7.39
C ALA A 2 7.79 1.88 6.97
N ILE A 3 6.59 1.97 6.40
CA ILE A 3 5.95 3.26 6.14
C ILE A 3 5.10 3.56 7.37
N ASP A 4 5.51 4.54 8.15
CA ASP A 4 4.76 4.97 9.32
C ASP A 4 3.67 5.96 8.89
N PHE A 5 2.43 5.60 9.22
CA PHE A 5 1.26 6.45 9.02
C PHE A 5 0.76 6.99 10.36
N LEU A 6 0.27 8.23 10.34
CA LEU A 6 -0.41 8.80 11.50
C LEU A 6 -1.69 8.02 11.79
N VAL A 7 -1.93 7.74 13.08
CA VAL A 7 -3.17 7.12 13.54
C VAL A 7 -4.19 8.21 13.87
N VAL A 8 -5.33 8.17 13.18
CA VAL A 8 -6.42 9.13 13.32
C VAL A 8 -7.73 8.42 13.65
N LEU A 9 -8.71 9.19 14.15
CA LEU A 9 -10.06 8.69 14.28
C LEU A 9 -10.70 8.52 12.91
N ARG A 10 -11.40 7.39 12.70
CA ARG A 10 -12.06 7.05 11.42
C ARG A 10 -11.08 6.94 10.24
N GLY A 11 -9.84 6.53 10.47
CA GLY A 11 -8.88 6.23 9.41
C GLY A 11 -9.14 4.90 8.70
N TYR A 12 -8.26 4.51 7.78
CA TYR A 12 -8.28 3.19 7.16
C TYR A 12 -7.82 2.09 8.12
N ASP A 13 -8.34 0.89 7.92
CA ASP A 13 -7.93 -0.28 8.70
C ASP A 13 -6.42 -0.54 8.57
N ARG A 14 -5.72 -0.50 9.70
CA ARG A 14 -4.26 -0.59 9.74
C ARG A 14 -3.75 -1.95 9.28
N PHE A 15 -4.45 -3.03 9.63
CA PHE A 15 -4.05 -4.38 9.25
C PHE A 15 -4.21 -4.60 7.75
N ALA A 16 -5.28 -4.09 7.16
CA ALA A 16 -5.51 -4.15 5.71
C ALA A 16 -4.41 -3.38 4.95
N VAL A 17 -4.07 -2.17 5.43
CA VAL A 17 -3.00 -1.35 4.85
C VAL A 17 -1.65 -2.05 4.98
N ASP A 18 -1.25 -2.46 6.19
CA ASP A 18 0.04 -3.09 6.46
C ASP A 18 0.25 -4.37 5.63
N LYS A 19 -0.80 -5.20 5.53
CA LYS A 19 -0.77 -6.42 4.72
C LYS A 19 -0.51 -6.11 3.25
N LEU A 20 -1.22 -5.13 2.68
CA LEU A 20 -1.08 -4.79 1.28
C LEU A 20 0.28 -4.18 0.97
N PHE A 21 0.78 -3.27 1.81
CA PHE A 21 2.10 -2.68 1.63
C PHE A 21 3.23 -3.70 1.81
N THR A 22 3.06 -4.69 2.69
CA THR A 22 4.02 -5.81 2.81
C THR A 22 4.08 -6.61 1.51
N GLN A 23 2.93 -6.98 0.94
CA GLN A 23 2.88 -7.70 -0.34
C GLN A 23 3.52 -6.91 -1.49
N ALA A 24 3.27 -5.60 -1.55
CA ALA A 24 3.89 -4.74 -2.56
C ALA A 24 5.41 -4.66 -2.39
N GLN A 25 5.90 -4.57 -1.16
CA GLN A 25 7.32 -4.55 -0.87
C GLN A 25 8.01 -5.88 -1.22
N ASP A 26 7.34 -7.00 -0.97
CA ASP A 26 7.82 -8.32 -1.37
C ASP A 26 7.90 -8.44 -2.89
N ALA A 27 6.91 -7.91 -3.62
CA ALA A 27 6.91 -7.88 -5.08
C ALA A 27 8.08 -7.05 -5.63
N VAL A 28 8.38 -5.88 -5.04
CA VAL A 28 9.56 -5.08 -5.39
C VAL A 28 10.84 -5.89 -5.17
N SER A 29 10.98 -6.50 -3.99
CA SER A 29 12.17 -7.26 -3.58
C SER A 29 12.38 -8.53 -4.41
N SER A 30 11.30 -9.14 -4.91
CA SER A 30 11.33 -10.39 -5.68
C SER A 30 12.00 -10.25 -7.06
N GLY A 31 12.08 -9.03 -7.60
CA GLY A 31 12.56 -8.81 -8.97
C GLY A 31 11.60 -9.28 -10.09
N SER A 32 10.49 -9.95 -9.74
CA SER A 32 9.56 -10.52 -10.71
C SER A 32 8.61 -9.47 -11.28
N GLN A 33 8.66 -9.27 -12.60
CA GLN A 33 7.76 -8.34 -13.28
C GLN A 33 6.29 -8.75 -13.15
N LEU A 34 5.98 -10.05 -13.13
CA LEU A 34 4.62 -10.54 -12.91
C LEU A 34 4.13 -10.19 -11.49
N ALA A 35 4.97 -10.40 -10.47
CA ALA A 35 4.64 -10.06 -9.09
C ALA A 35 4.44 -8.55 -8.94
N ARG A 36 5.27 -7.73 -9.61
CA ARG A 36 5.14 -6.27 -9.60
C ARG A 36 3.82 -5.80 -10.21
N THR A 37 3.43 -6.31 -11.38
CA THR A 37 2.15 -5.97 -12.01
C THR A 37 0.97 -6.35 -11.13
N ALA A 38 0.97 -7.57 -10.58
CA ALA A 38 -0.09 -8.01 -9.68
C ALA A 38 -0.20 -7.15 -8.41
N ALA A 39 0.93 -6.79 -7.80
CA ALA A 39 0.96 -5.92 -6.64
C ALA A 39 0.48 -4.49 -6.96
N ARG A 40 0.82 -3.97 -8.14
CA ARG A 40 0.37 -2.65 -8.61
C ARG A 40 -1.15 -2.64 -8.76
N ASP A 41 -1.69 -3.64 -9.44
CA ASP A 41 -3.13 -3.74 -9.68
C ASP A 41 -3.89 -3.87 -8.35
N ALA A 42 -3.38 -4.69 -7.42
CA ALA A 42 -3.91 -4.82 -6.07
C ALA A 42 -3.87 -3.49 -5.30
N LEU A 43 -2.80 -2.70 -5.39
CA LEU A 43 -2.70 -1.38 -4.77
C LEU A 43 -3.71 -0.39 -5.36
N THR A 44 -3.83 -0.34 -6.68
CA THR A 44 -4.72 0.63 -7.36
C THR A 44 -6.20 0.27 -7.22
N GLY A 45 -6.53 -1.01 -7.03
CA GLY A 45 -7.89 -1.50 -6.82
C GLY A 45 -8.27 -1.70 -5.36
N ALA A 46 -7.38 -1.39 -4.41
CA ALA A 46 -7.65 -1.60 -2.99
C ALA A 46 -8.69 -0.60 -2.46
N GLU A 47 -9.73 -1.13 -1.83
CA GLU A 47 -10.65 -0.36 -1.01
C GLU A 47 -10.41 -0.70 0.46
N PHE A 48 -9.94 0.28 1.23
CA PHE A 48 -9.72 0.10 2.66
C PHE A 48 -10.98 0.43 3.45
N GLY A 49 -11.41 -0.52 4.29
CA GLY A 49 -12.47 -0.27 5.26
C GLY A 49 -12.07 0.83 6.25
N ALA A 50 -13.06 1.59 6.73
CA ALA A 50 -12.85 2.56 7.79
C ALA A 50 -12.86 1.88 9.17
N SER A 51 -11.94 2.28 10.04
CA SER A 51 -11.87 1.84 11.44
C SER A 51 -11.91 3.04 12.38
N LEU A 52 -12.48 2.87 13.58
CA LEU A 52 -12.56 3.95 14.58
C LEU A 52 -11.20 4.54 14.93
N ARG A 53 -10.13 3.73 14.87
CA ARG A 53 -8.75 4.15 14.94
C ARG A 53 -7.97 3.48 13.82
N GLY A 54 -7.65 4.28 12.81
CA GLY A 54 -7.05 3.82 11.57
C GLY A 54 -5.92 4.73 11.11
N TYR A 55 -5.23 4.34 10.04
CA TYR A 55 -4.25 5.22 9.41
C TYR A 55 -4.92 6.38 8.68
N ASP A 56 -4.24 7.51 8.65
CA ASP A 56 -4.70 8.68 7.92
C ASP A 56 -4.91 8.34 6.44
N ARG A 57 -6.13 8.57 5.95
CA ARG A 57 -6.54 8.16 4.60
C ARG A 57 -5.72 8.88 3.53
N ALA A 58 -5.45 10.17 3.72
CA ALA A 58 -4.70 10.95 2.74
C ALA A 58 -3.24 10.49 2.66
N GLN A 59 -2.63 10.13 3.80
CA GLN A 59 -1.28 9.56 3.81
C GLN A 59 -1.23 8.18 3.13
N VAL A 60 -2.21 7.32 3.39
CA VAL A 60 -2.30 6.00 2.75
C VAL A 60 -2.52 6.15 1.25
N ASP A 61 -3.47 6.98 0.82
CA ASP A 61 -3.75 7.21 -0.60
C ASP A 61 -2.53 7.77 -1.35
N LEU A 62 -1.76 8.66 -0.71
CA LEU A 62 -0.51 9.16 -1.25
C LEU A 62 0.55 8.05 -1.36
N ALA A 63 0.70 7.23 -0.32
CA ALA A 63 1.65 6.14 -0.33
C ALA A 63 1.30 5.07 -1.37
N VAL A 64 0.01 4.80 -1.61
CA VAL A 64 -0.46 3.91 -2.68
C VAL A 64 -0.01 4.41 -4.04
N LYS A 65 -0.18 5.73 -4.30
CA LYS A 65 0.28 6.35 -5.57
C LYS A 65 1.79 6.23 -5.75
N ILE A 66 2.57 6.52 -4.70
CA ILE A 66 4.03 6.41 -4.73
C ILE A 66 4.47 4.96 -4.99
N MET A 67 3.89 4.00 -4.27
CA MET A 67 4.27 2.59 -4.41
C MET A 67 3.89 2.03 -5.79
N ALA A 68 2.75 2.42 -6.34
CA ALA A 68 2.34 2.03 -7.70
C ALA A 68 3.32 2.55 -8.76
N ASP A 69 3.84 3.77 -8.60
CA ASP A 69 4.87 4.33 -9.47
C ASP A 69 6.20 3.58 -9.33
N VAL A 70 6.62 3.23 -8.10
CA VAL A 70 7.81 2.40 -7.84
C VAL A 70 7.72 1.04 -8.54
N LEU A 71 6.57 0.38 -8.45
CA LEU A 71 6.34 -0.92 -9.10
C LEU A 71 6.39 -0.85 -10.64
N THR A 72 6.21 0.34 -11.21
CA THR A 72 6.24 0.58 -12.66
C THR A 72 7.64 0.96 -13.16
N ARG A 73 8.48 1.59 -12.32
CA ARG A 73 9.73 2.24 -12.76
C ARG A 73 10.98 1.37 -12.78
N ILE A 74 10.93 0.09 -12.38
CA ILE A 74 12.13 -0.74 -12.32
C ILE A 74 12.20 -1.65 -13.57
N PRO A 75 13.25 -1.53 -14.41
CA PRO A 75 13.45 -2.38 -15.58
C PRO A 75 13.69 -3.85 -15.21
#